data_AF-W2SNZ7-F1
#
_entry.id   AF-W2SNZ7-F1
#
_cell.length_a   1.000
_cell.length_b   1.000
_cell.length_c   1.000
_cell.angle_alpha   90.00
_cell.angle_beta   90.00
_cell.angle_gamma   90.00
#
_symmetry.space_group_name_H-M   'P 1'
#
loop_
_entity.id
_entity.type
_entity.pdbx_description
1 polymer ?
#
loop_
_entity_poly.entity_id
_entity_poly.type
_entity_poly.pdbx_seq_one_letter_code
_entity_poly.pdbx_strand_id
1 'polypeptide(L)'
;MLKARGQQFLHEARAAGLDTGTSAGYAVVPVITRSSLKAAQWANALFDEGINVQPIFYPAVEERAARLRFFICSTHESGQITRTVMALARIARR
;
A
#
# COMPACT_ATOMS: atom_id res chain seq x y z
N MET A 1 3.62 19.28 2.72
CA MET A 1 2.91 18.76 1.52
C MET A 1 3.22 17.27 1.27
N LEU A 2 4.45 16.85 0.92
CA LEU A 2 4.79 15.42 0.76
C LEU A 2 4.76 14.62 2.09
N LYS A 3 5.50 15.08 3.11
CA LYS A 3 5.57 14.41 4.42
C LYS A 3 4.17 14.21 5.02
N ALA A 4 3.30 15.20 4.89
CA ALA A 4 1.92 15.11 5.40
C ALA A 4 1.12 13.99 4.73
N ARG A 5 1.25 13.78 3.41
CA ARG A 5 0.58 12.68 2.69
C ARG A 5 1.15 11.32 3.06
N GLY A 6 2.47 11.21 3.21
CA GLY A 6 3.12 9.98 3.67
C GLY A 6 2.68 9.58 5.08
N GLN A 7 2.57 10.56 6.00
CA GLN A 7 2.04 10.34 7.35
C GLN A 7 0.55 9.99 7.34
N GLN A 8 -0.25 10.67 6.50
CA GLN A 8 -1.68 10.36 6.34
C GLN A 8 -1.86 8.90 5.92
N PHE A 9 -1.18 8.48 4.85
CA PHE A 9 -1.27 7.09 4.37
C PHE A 9 -0.86 6.10 5.48
N LEU A 10 0.27 6.36 6.16
CA LEU A 10 0.74 5.50 7.24
C LEU A 10 -0.28 5.37 8.37
N HIS A 11 -0.84 6.50 8.81
CA HIS A 11 -1.81 6.55 9.89
C HIS A 11 -3.08 5.79 9.52
N GLU A 12 -3.68 6.09 8.37
CA GLU A 12 -4.91 5.45 7.92
C GLU A 12 -4.70 3.95 7.65
N ALA A 13 -3.58 3.54 7.06
CA ALA A 13 -3.27 2.13 6.82
C ALA A 13 -3.16 1.34 8.12
N ARG A 14 -2.46 1.89 9.13
CA ARG A 14 -2.37 1.27 10.45
C ARG A 14 -3.72 1.20 11.15
N ALA A 15 -4.52 2.27 11.07
CA ALA A 15 -5.87 2.30 11.62
C ALA A 15 -6.79 1.26 10.95
N ALA A 16 -6.57 0.97 9.67
CA ALA A 16 -7.28 -0.07 8.93
C ALA A 16 -6.75 -1.51 9.19
N GLY A 17 -5.74 -1.68 10.05
CA GLY A 17 -5.15 -2.97 10.40
C GLY A 17 -4.16 -3.52 9.36
N LEU A 18 -3.70 -2.69 8.42
CA LEU A 18 -2.71 -3.09 7.41
C LEU A 18 -1.29 -3.07 8.00
N ASP A 19 -0.50 -4.08 7.65
CA ASP A 19 0.90 -4.17 8.09
C ASP A 19 1.80 -3.29 7.22
N THR A 20 2.26 -2.17 7.77
CA THR A 20 3.15 -1.22 7.07
C THR A 20 4.64 -1.47 7.34
N GLY A 21 5.00 -2.57 8.01
CA GLY A 21 6.35 -2.80 8.51
C GLY A 21 6.89 -1.63 9.36
N THR A 22 8.19 -1.36 9.23
CA THR A 22 8.90 -0.28 9.92
C THR A 22 8.75 1.10 9.27
N SER A 23 7.75 1.28 8.39
CA SER A 23 7.54 2.54 7.70
C SER A 23 7.39 3.72 8.67
N ALA A 24 8.12 4.79 8.37
CA ALA A 24 8.03 6.07 9.06
C ALA A 24 7.19 7.10 8.29
N GLY A 25 6.47 6.70 7.22
CA GLY A 25 5.51 7.58 6.55
C GLY A 25 6.18 8.65 5.68
N TYR A 26 7.25 8.27 4.99
CA TYR A 26 7.93 9.12 4.01
C TYR A 26 7.31 8.93 2.61
N ALA A 27 8.06 9.22 1.55
CA ALA A 27 7.58 9.09 0.16
C ALA A 27 7.29 7.63 -0.25
N VAL A 28 7.77 6.64 0.49
CA VAL A 28 7.55 5.23 0.20
C VAL A 28 6.93 4.56 1.42
N VAL A 29 5.74 3.97 1.25
CA VAL A 29 5.07 3.22 2.30
C VAL A 29 4.77 1.80 1.81
N PRO A 30 5.42 0.76 2.37
CA PRO A 30 5.09 -0.61 2.05
C PRO A 30 3.82 -1.06 2.76
N VAL A 31 3.13 -2.05 2.18
CA VAL A 31 2.13 -2.88 2.86
C VAL A 31 2.50 -4.35 2.66
N ILE A 32 2.78 -5.05 3.76
CA ILE A 32 3.28 -6.42 3.77
C ILE A 32 2.13 -7.40 3.52
N THR A 33 2.23 -8.20 2.46
CA THR A 33 1.22 -9.20 2.10
C THR A 33 1.58 -10.61 2.56
N ARG A 34 2.88 -10.84 2.85
CA ARG A 34 3.49 -12.13 3.23
C ARG A 34 3.33 -13.26 2.19
N SER A 35 2.80 -12.94 1.02
CA SER A 35 2.64 -13.86 -0.10
C SER A 35 2.73 -13.11 -1.42
N SER A 36 3.53 -13.65 -2.33
CA SER A 36 3.71 -13.14 -3.69
C SER A 36 2.41 -13.17 -4.48
N LEU A 37 1.65 -14.26 -4.34
CA LEU A 37 0.35 -14.40 -4.98
C LEU A 37 -0.64 -13.33 -4.49
N LYS A 38 -0.71 -13.12 -3.17
CA LYS A 38 -1.57 -12.05 -2.60
C LYS A 38 -1.14 -10.67 -3.07
N ALA A 39 0.17 -10.39 -3.13
CA ALA A 39 0.68 -9.11 -3.63
C ALA A 39 0.22 -8.85 -5.08
N ALA A 40 0.34 -9.84 -5.97
CA ALA A 40 -0.11 -9.71 -7.35
C ALA A 40 -1.65 -9.54 -7.44
N GLN A 41 -2.40 -10.37 -6.71
CA GLN A 41 -3.87 -10.30 -6.70
C GLN A 41 -4.39 -8.95 -6.19
N TRP A 42 -3.82 -8.44 -5.10
CA TRP A 42 -4.23 -7.16 -4.53
C TRP A 42 -3.85 -5.99 -5.43
N ALA A 43 -2.68 -6.03 -6.08
CA ALA A 43 -2.28 -5.01 -7.05
C ALA A 43 -3.24 -4.98 -8.25
N ASN A 44 -3.62 -6.14 -8.79
CA ASN A 44 -4.59 -6.22 -9.89
C ASN A 44 -5.98 -5.72 -9.47
N ALA A 45 -6.47 -6.13 -8.29
CA ALA A 45 -7.77 -5.67 -7.79
C ALA A 45 -7.79 -4.15 -7.53
N LEU A 46 -6.68 -3.56 -7.08
CA LEU A 46 -6.55 -2.11 -6.97
C LEU A 46 -6.51 -1.43 -8.34
N PHE A 47 -5.84 -2.05 -9.32
CA PHE A 47 -5.75 -1.54 -10.68
C PHE A 47 -7.13 -1.47 -11.35
N ASP A 48 -7.97 -2.48 -11.16
CA ASP A 48 -9.37 -2.50 -11.62
C ASP A 48 -10.21 -1.36 -11.02
N GLU A 49 -9.80 -0.83 -9.86
CA GLU A 49 -10.42 0.32 -9.19
C GLU A 49 -9.76 1.68 -9.53
N GLY A 50 -8.83 1.68 -10.49
CA GLY A 50 -8.09 2.85 -10.95
C GLY A 50 -6.89 3.24 -10.08
N ILE A 51 -6.40 2.33 -9.24
CA ILE A 51 -5.27 2.56 -8.33
C ILE A 51 -4.09 1.68 -8.77
N ASN A 52 -3.06 2.30 -9.34
CA ASN A 52 -1.84 1.59 -9.70
C ASN A 52 -0.86 1.52 -8.51
N VAL A 53 -0.41 0.32 -8.16
CA VAL A 53 0.62 0.09 -7.13
C VAL A 53 1.60 -0.98 -7.59
N GLN A 54 2.88 -0.81 -7.28
CA GLN A 54 3.90 -1.78 -7.64
C GLN A 54 3.98 -2.89 -6.58
N PRO A 55 3.66 -4.15 -6.94
CA PRO A 55 3.98 -5.28 -6.07
C PRO A 55 5.47 -5.63 -6.16
N ILE A 56 6.05 -6.04 -5.03
CA ILE A 56 7.41 -6.55 -4.91
C ILE A 56 7.33 -7.95 -4.32
N PHE A 57 7.75 -8.94 -5.10
CA PHE A 57 7.66 -10.37 -4.77
C PHE A 57 8.81 -11.17 -5.40
N TYR A 58 8.83 -12.49 -5.20
CA TYR A 58 9.86 -13.39 -5.73
C TYR A 58 10.07 -13.26 -7.25
N PRO A 59 11.33 -13.30 -7.76
CA PRO A 59 12.59 -13.52 -7.06
C PRO A 59 13.22 -12.26 -6.44
N ALA A 60 12.58 -11.09 -6.57
CA ALA A 60 13.16 -9.83 -6.08
C ALA A 60 13.20 -9.74 -4.54
N VAL A 61 12.33 -10.47 -3.84
CA VAL A 61 12.32 -10.63 -2.38
C VAL A 61 11.86 -12.05 -2.00
N GLU A 62 12.20 -12.49 -0.78
CA GLU A 62 11.66 -13.75 -0.21
C GLU A 62 10.12 -13.73 -0.15
N GLU A 63 9.47 -14.90 -0.30
CA GLU A 63 8.01 -15.04 -0.34
C GLU A 63 7.30 -14.35 0.85
N ARG A 64 7.85 -14.53 2.06
CA ARG A 64 7.30 -13.95 3.29
C ARG A 64 7.49 -12.44 3.40
N ALA A 65 8.39 -11.87 2.60
CA ALA A 65 8.67 -10.44 2.52
C ALA A 65 7.91 -9.76 1.37
N ALA A 66 7.08 -10.49 0.62
CA ALA A 66 6.25 -9.94 -0.42
C ALA A 66 5.36 -8.81 0.11
N ARG A 67 5.26 -7.73 -0.68
CA ARG A 67 4.66 -6.46 -0.27
C ARG A 67 4.21 -5.63 -1.47
N LEU A 68 3.24 -4.77 -1.24
CA LEU A 68 2.92 -3.65 -2.12
C LEU A 68 3.78 -2.44 -1.72
N ARG A 69 4.32 -1.70 -2.70
CA ARG A 69 5.09 -0.47 -2.44
C ARG A 69 4.34 0.74 -2.99
N PHE A 70 3.79 1.54 -2.09
CA PHE A 70 3.13 2.80 -2.44
C PHE A 70 4.16 3.93 -2.52
N PHE A 71 4.07 4.72 -3.57
CA PHE A 71 4.87 5.92 -3.79
C PHE A 71 3.99 7.15 -3.64
N ILE A 72 4.26 7.92 -2.60
CA ILE A 72 3.50 9.11 -2.25
C ILE A 72 4.18 10.33 -2.87
N CYS A 73 3.45 11.05 -3.71
CA CYS A 73 3.82 12.35 -4.26
C CYS A 73 3.15 13.50 -3.47
N SER A 74 3.75 14.68 -3.49
CA SER A 74 3.19 15.91 -2.88
C SER A 74 1.88 16.36 -3.53
N THR A 75 1.65 15.97 -4.78
CA THR A 75 0.47 16.30 -5.59
C THR A 75 -0.73 15.41 -5.29
N HIS A 76 -0.59 14.35 -4.48
CA HIS A 76 -1.75 13.56 -4.08
C HIS A 76 -2.69 14.39 -3.20
N GLU A 77 -3.97 14.32 -3.54
CA GLU A 77 -5.03 14.87 -2.73
C GLU A 77 -5.30 13.97 -1.52
N SER A 78 -5.79 14.58 -0.43
CA SER A 78 -6.11 13.84 0.80
C SER A 78 -7.11 12.71 0.54
N GLY A 79 -8.13 12.97 -0.29
CA GLY A 79 -9.16 11.99 -0.65
C GLY A 79 -8.63 10.81 -1.48
N GLN A 80 -7.59 11.02 -2.30
CA GLN A 80 -6.95 9.94 -3.05
C GLN A 80 -6.24 8.95 -2.11
N ILE A 81 -5.56 9.47 -1.08
CA ILE A 81 -4.93 8.65 -0.04
C ILE A 81 -5.97 7.81 0.69
N THR A 82 -7.05 8.45 1.17
CA THR A 82 -8.10 7.76 1.92
C THR A 82 -8.83 6.73 1.09
N ARG A 83 -9.17 7.05 -0.17
CA ARG A 83 -9.76 6.08 -1.11
C ARG A 83 -8.84 4.87 -1.29
N THR A 84 -7.54 5.10 -1.46
CA THR A 84 -6.56 4.03 -1.68
C THR A 84 -6.47 3.09 -0.48
N VAL A 85 -6.35 3.63 0.74
CA VAL A 85 -6.29 2.82 1.96
C VAL A 85 -7.58 2.04 2.17
N MET A 86 -8.73 2.66 1.96
CA MET A 86 -10.04 2.00 2.10
C MET A 86 -10.23 0.86 1.09
N ALA A 87 -9.85 1.07 -0.17
CA ALA A 87 -9.90 0.03 -1.20
C ALA A 87 -9.00 -1.15 -0.83
N LEU A 88 -7.74 -0.88 -0.45
CA LEU A 88 -6.80 -1.91 -0.03
C LEU A 88 -7.31 -2.68 1.20
N ALA A 89 -7.82 -1.99 2.22
CA ALA A 89 -8.37 -2.63 3.41
C ALA A 89 -9.58 -3.53 3.10
N ARG A 90 -10.43 -3.14 2.15
CA ARG A 90 -11.52 -4.00 1.67
C ARG A 90 -11.00 -5.22 0.93
N ILE A 91 -10.02 -5.06 0.04
CA ILE A 91 -9.42 -6.16 -0.73
C ILE A 91 -8.71 -7.15 0.20
N ALA A 92 -7.98 -6.66 1.21
CA ALA A 92 -7.21 -7.49 2.14
C ALA A 92 -8.08 -8.34 3.09
N ARG A 93 -9.36 -7.99 3.27
CA ARG A 93 -10.33 -8.74 4.09
C ARG A 93 -11.07 -9.84 3.32
N ARG A 94 -10.95 -9.88 1.99
CA ARG A 94 -11.51 -10.95 1.16
C ARG A 94 -10.60 -12.16 1.17
#